data_AF-A0A9E3CY83-F1
#
_entry.id   AF-A0A9E3CY83-F1
#
_cell.length_a   1.000
_cell.length_b   1.000
_cell.length_c   1.000
_cell.angle_alpha   90.00
_cell.angle_beta   90.00
_cell.angle_gamma   90.00
#
_symmetry.space_group_name_H-M   'P 1'
#
loop_
_entity.id
_entity.type
_entity.pdbx_description
1 polymer ?
#
loop_
_entity_poly.entity_id
_entity_poly.type
_entity_poly.pdbx_seq_one_letter_code
_entity_poly.pdbx_strand_id
1 'polypeptide(L)'
;MSTNFRLPASILLTIALMLGLLVLNDRLLSQSQIGGPLYEKIDHSHALVADLLPPPLFVVEAHELAHELVDALSSRDDRRLLVVRARVAELQAEFESRQRYWSQVALPDALREVMTTRVQKSAAQYFKIFNGAFMAAIDKTDAQAARQVLREVLQPVYEVHRMGVLEAVNAARTYTEALEQEVRTHRSTLELQMVLISLVLLGAGGLLLYRWWRPRLP
;
A
#
# COMPACT_ATOMS: atom_id res chain seq x y z
N MET A 1 -51.36 -42.90 14.47
CA MET A 1 -50.49 -43.25 13.31
C MET A 1 -49.37 -42.23 13.25
N SER A 2 -48.22 -42.52 13.87
CA SER A 2 -47.02 -41.68 13.79
C SER A 2 -46.21 -42.11 12.57
N THR A 3 -46.24 -41.31 11.50
CA THR A 3 -45.34 -41.52 10.36
C THR A 3 -43.94 -41.06 10.77
N ASN A 4 -43.07 -42.01 11.08
CA ASN A 4 -41.65 -41.75 11.35
C ASN A 4 -40.98 -41.26 10.06
N PHE A 5 -40.82 -39.94 9.94
CA PHE A 5 -40.10 -39.29 8.86
C PHE A 5 -38.60 -39.58 9.02
N ARG A 6 -38.09 -40.63 8.37
CA ARG A 6 -36.65 -40.96 8.34
C ARG A 6 -36.07 -40.39 7.04
N LEU A 7 -35.15 -39.43 7.17
CA LEU A 7 -34.40 -38.91 6.02
C LEU A 7 -33.57 -40.06 5.40
N PRO A 8 -33.62 -40.28 4.07
CA PRO A 8 -32.78 -41.28 3.41
C PRO A 8 -31.30 -40.92 3.56
N ALA A 9 -30.45 -41.93 3.75
CA ALA A 9 -29.01 -41.77 4.02
C ALA A 9 -28.26 -40.95 2.95
N SER A 10 -28.75 -40.96 1.70
CA SER A 10 -28.21 -40.13 0.61
C SER A 10 -28.38 -38.63 0.85
N ILE A 11 -29.48 -38.18 1.46
CA ILE A 11 -29.70 -36.76 1.83
C ILE A 11 -28.69 -36.32 2.88
N LEU A 12 -28.51 -37.15 3.91
CA LEU A 12 -27.57 -36.87 5.00
C LEU A 12 -26.14 -36.78 4.47
N LEU A 13 -25.78 -37.63 3.51
CA LEU A 13 -24.47 -37.59 2.85
C LEU A 13 -24.26 -36.32 2.02
N THR A 14 -25.25 -35.91 1.21
CA THR A 14 -25.15 -34.68 0.40
C THR A 14 -25.08 -33.42 1.27
N ILE A 15 -25.88 -33.37 2.34
CA ILE A 15 -25.81 -32.28 3.34
C ILE A 15 -24.43 -32.24 4.00
N ALA A 16 -23.91 -33.39 4.44
CA ALA A 16 -22.59 -33.47 5.05
C ALA A 16 -21.47 -33.03 4.10
N LEU A 17 -21.55 -33.41 2.82
CA LEU A 17 -20.56 -33.01 1.80
C LEU A 17 -20.62 -31.50 1.52
N MET A 18 -21.83 -30.92 1.39
CA MET A 18 -22.01 -29.47 1.20
C MET A 18 -21.49 -28.68 2.41
N LEU A 19 -21.82 -29.11 3.63
CA LEU A 19 -21.34 -28.47 4.85
C LEU A 19 -19.82 -28.60 4.97
N GLY A 20 -19.25 -29.75 4.62
CA GLY A 20 -17.80 -29.97 4.60
C GLY A 20 -17.08 -29.03 3.64
N LEU A 21 -17.62 -28.86 2.42
CA LEU A 21 -17.08 -27.91 1.42
C LEU A 21 -17.20 -26.45 1.88
N LEU A 22 -18.32 -26.06 2.49
CA LEU A 22 -18.52 -24.71 3.04
C LEU A 22 -17.49 -24.40 4.14
N VAL A 23 -17.28 -25.33 5.09
CA VAL A 23 -16.32 -25.16 6.19
C VAL A 23 -14.88 -25.12 5.66
N LEU A 24 -14.54 -25.97 4.68
CA LEU A 24 -13.20 -25.97 4.09
C LEU A 24 -12.92 -24.67 3.33
N ASN A 25 -13.90 -24.18 2.57
CA ASN A 25 -13.79 -22.92 1.85
C ASN A 25 -13.62 -21.72 2.81
N ASP A 26 -14.42 -21.65 3.88
CA ASP A 26 -14.30 -20.61 4.91
C ASP A 26 -12.93 -20.63 5.60
N ARG A 27 -12.43 -21.82 5.94
CA ARG A 27 -11.09 -22.00 6.54
C ARG A 27 -9.95 -21.57 5.62
N LEU A 28 -10.05 -21.85 4.32
CA LEU A 28 -9.01 -21.47 3.36
C LEU A 28 -9.03 -19.95 3.10
N LEU A 29 -10.21 -19.38 2.89
CA LEU A 29 -10.36 -17.95 2.64
C LEU A 29 -10.00 -17.10 3.86
N SER A 30 -10.38 -17.55 5.07
CA SER A 30 -10.06 -16.85 6.31
C SER A 30 -8.56 -16.68 6.57
N GLN A 31 -7.72 -17.58 6.06
CA GLN A 31 -6.26 -17.47 6.22
C GLN A 31 -5.60 -16.49 5.26
N SER A 32 -6.04 -16.42 4.00
CA SER A 32 -5.36 -15.68 2.92
C SER A 32 -5.98 -14.32 2.55
N GLN A 33 -7.16 -14.00 3.08
CA GLN A 33 -7.85 -12.72 2.84
C GLN A 33 -7.18 -11.52 3.54
N ILE A 34 -7.60 -10.30 3.17
CA ILE A 34 -7.26 -9.06 3.87
C ILE A 34 -7.67 -9.19 5.35
N GLY A 35 -6.73 -8.98 6.27
CA GLY A 35 -6.91 -9.18 7.71
C GLY A 35 -6.85 -10.65 8.18
N GLY A 36 -6.48 -11.58 7.30
CA GLY A 36 -6.16 -12.96 7.66
C GLY A 36 -4.69 -13.11 8.11
N PRO A 37 -4.34 -14.17 8.85
CA PRO A 37 -3.00 -14.37 9.44
C PRO A 37 -1.86 -14.46 8.42
N LEU A 38 -2.10 -14.85 7.16
CA LEU A 38 -1.07 -14.80 6.13
C LEU A 38 -0.87 -13.40 5.56
N TYR A 39 -1.95 -12.63 5.41
CA TYR A 39 -1.89 -11.24 4.97
C TYR A 39 -1.17 -10.36 6.01
N GLU A 40 -1.46 -10.55 7.31
CA GLU A 40 -0.77 -9.83 8.38
C GLU A 40 0.76 -10.05 8.36
N LYS A 41 1.23 -11.26 8.01
CA LYS A 41 2.67 -11.51 7.89
C LYS A 41 3.31 -10.72 6.76
N ILE A 42 2.60 -10.60 5.63
CA ILE A 42 3.07 -9.79 4.49
C ILE A 42 3.07 -8.32 4.88
N ASP A 43 1.99 -7.84 5.51
CA ASP A 43 1.84 -6.47 5.96
C ASP A 43 2.95 -6.08 6.97
N HIS A 44 3.20 -6.91 8.00
CA HIS A 44 4.30 -6.72 8.94
C HIS A 44 5.66 -6.67 8.24
N SER A 45 5.89 -7.54 7.24
CA SER A 45 7.14 -7.51 6.48
C SER A 45 7.30 -6.23 5.68
N HIS A 46 6.22 -5.72 5.06
CA HIS A 46 6.26 -4.47 4.31
C HIS A 46 6.43 -3.26 5.24
N ALA A 47 5.74 -3.25 6.38
CA ALA A 47 5.88 -2.22 7.41
C ALA A 47 7.31 -2.16 7.96
N LEU A 48 7.92 -3.32 8.28
CA LEU A 48 9.30 -3.36 8.75
C LEU A 48 10.28 -2.81 7.71
N VAL A 49 10.11 -3.13 6.42
CA VAL A 49 10.94 -2.56 5.35
C VAL A 49 10.75 -1.04 5.28
N ALA A 50 9.52 -0.55 5.41
CA ALA A 50 9.22 0.89 5.40
C ALA A 50 9.78 1.63 6.62
N ASP A 51 9.87 0.97 7.79
CA ASP A 51 10.45 1.54 9.01
C ASP A 51 11.99 1.58 8.96
N LEU A 52 12.62 0.67 8.22
CA LEU A 52 14.08 0.55 8.13
C LEU A 52 14.72 1.36 7.01
N LEU A 53 13.99 1.63 5.91
CA LEU A 53 14.52 2.30 4.74
C LEU A 53 13.92 3.68 4.55
N PRO A 54 14.74 4.72 4.29
CA PRO A 54 14.23 6.04 3.98
C PRO A 54 13.36 5.98 2.70
N PRO A 55 12.20 6.66 2.69
CA PRO A 55 11.31 6.64 1.55
C PRO A 55 11.93 7.40 0.36
N PRO A 56 12.09 6.78 -0.82
CA PRO A 56 12.83 7.36 -1.95
C PRO A 56 12.15 8.56 -2.61
N LEU A 57 10.87 8.79 -2.33
CA LEU A 57 10.13 9.97 -2.79
C LEU A 57 10.18 11.14 -1.79
N PHE A 58 10.93 11.01 -0.69
CA PHE A 58 11.09 12.05 0.29
C PHE A 58 12.53 12.56 0.27
N VAL A 59 12.73 13.83 -0.05
CA VAL A 59 14.06 14.47 -0.10
C VAL A 59 14.72 14.71 1.27
N VAL A 60 14.21 14.11 2.35
CA VAL A 60 14.70 14.34 3.73
C VAL A 60 16.17 13.95 3.90
N GLU A 61 16.59 12.77 3.42
CA GLU A 61 18.00 12.37 3.50
C GLU A 61 18.89 13.32 2.69
N ALA A 62 18.45 13.71 1.48
CA ALA A 62 19.17 14.71 0.68
C ALA A 62 19.24 16.09 1.36
N HIS A 63 18.28 16.41 2.23
CA HIS A 63 18.28 17.63 3.03
C HIS A 63 19.27 17.56 4.20
N GLU A 64 19.28 16.46 4.95
CA GLU A 64 20.29 16.22 5.98
C GLU A 64 21.72 16.25 5.39
N LEU A 65 21.91 15.59 4.25
CA LEU A 65 23.20 15.60 3.55
C LEU A 65 23.60 16.99 3.03
N ALA A 66 22.65 17.90 2.78
CA ALA A 66 22.97 19.28 2.45
C ALA A 66 23.57 20.03 3.66
N HIS A 67 23.05 19.81 4.88
CA HIS A 67 23.70 20.33 6.10
C HIS A 67 25.08 19.70 6.28
N GLU A 68 25.19 18.40 6.04
CA GLU A 68 26.46 17.70 6.18
C GLU A 68 27.54 18.20 5.20
N LEU A 69 27.17 18.56 3.97
CA LEU A 69 28.10 19.18 3.01
C LEU A 69 28.63 20.52 3.51
N VAL A 70 27.81 21.31 4.18
CA VAL A 70 28.25 22.59 4.77
C VAL A 70 29.21 22.35 5.93
N ASP A 71 28.94 21.36 6.77
CA ASP A 71 29.79 21.01 7.92
C ASP A 71 31.14 20.46 7.45
N ALA A 72 31.13 19.51 6.50
CA ALA A 72 32.33 18.97 5.88
C ALA A 72 33.16 20.05 5.18
N LEU A 73 32.51 21.03 4.53
CA LEU A 73 33.20 22.16 3.93
C LEU A 73 33.86 23.05 5.00
N SER A 74 33.17 23.28 6.12
CA SER A 74 33.67 24.11 7.22
C SER A 74 34.85 23.44 7.94
N SER A 75 34.86 22.11 8.04
CA SER A 75 35.95 21.31 8.63
C SER A 75 37.08 20.98 7.65
N ARG A 76 36.93 21.32 6.35
CA ARG A 76 37.86 20.98 5.26
C ARG A 76 38.04 19.47 5.08
N ASP A 77 36.96 18.71 5.23
CA ASP A 77 36.95 17.25 5.00
C ASP A 77 36.57 16.92 3.54
N ASP A 78 37.55 17.01 2.65
CA ASP A 78 37.37 16.76 1.20
C ASP A 78 36.87 15.33 0.90
N ARG A 79 37.28 14.35 1.72
CA ARG A 79 36.81 12.97 1.57
C ARG A 79 35.32 12.87 1.87
N ARG A 80 34.86 13.52 2.94
CA ARG A 80 33.44 13.54 3.30
C ARG A 80 32.62 14.28 2.25
N LEU A 81 33.10 15.40 1.73
CA LEU A 81 32.46 16.11 0.62
C LEU A 81 32.22 15.20 -0.59
N LEU A 82 33.21 14.40 -0.99
CA LEU A 82 33.07 13.47 -2.11
C LEU A 82 32.02 12.38 -1.85
N VAL A 83 32.07 11.76 -0.66
CA VAL A 83 31.13 10.69 -0.28
C VAL A 83 29.69 11.21 -0.24
N VAL A 84 29.48 12.37 0.36
CA VAL A 84 28.14 12.95 0.48
C VAL A 84 27.57 13.36 -0.88
N ARG A 85 28.39 13.96 -1.75
CA ARG A 85 27.99 14.29 -3.13
C ARG A 85 27.53 13.05 -3.91
N ALA A 86 28.28 11.96 -3.81
CA ALA A 86 27.91 10.71 -4.46
C ALA A 86 26.57 10.18 -3.93
N ARG A 87 26.37 10.19 -2.61
CA ARG A 87 25.12 9.74 -1.99
C ARG A 87 23.91 10.60 -2.40
N VAL A 88 24.05 11.92 -2.48
CA VAL A 88 22.93 12.77 -2.95
C VAL A 88 22.59 12.51 -4.42
N ALA A 89 23.60 12.25 -5.26
CA ALA A 89 23.35 11.88 -6.66
C ALA A 89 22.60 10.54 -6.79
N GLU A 90 22.93 9.55 -5.95
CA GLU A 90 22.18 8.29 -5.86
C GLU A 90 20.72 8.54 -5.45
N LEU A 91 20.49 9.32 -4.40
CA LEU A 91 19.14 9.65 -3.92
C LEU A 91 18.30 10.36 -4.98
N GLN A 92 18.91 11.28 -5.75
CA GLN A 92 18.22 11.93 -6.87
C GLN A 92 17.83 10.91 -7.96
N ALA A 93 18.73 9.99 -8.32
CA ALA A 93 18.46 8.97 -9.32
C ALA A 93 17.35 7.99 -8.85
N GLU A 94 17.36 7.60 -7.57
CA GLU A 94 16.31 6.81 -6.95
C GLU A 94 14.96 7.55 -7.00
N PHE A 95 14.93 8.82 -6.62
CA PHE A 95 13.74 9.67 -6.69
C PHE A 95 13.17 9.71 -8.12
N GLU A 96 14.00 10.02 -9.11
CA GLU A 96 13.60 10.11 -10.52
C GLU A 96 13.12 8.77 -11.08
N SER A 97 13.73 7.66 -10.65
CA SER A 97 13.28 6.32 -10.98
C SER A 97 11.88 6.03 -10.42
N ARG A 98 11.66 6.33 -9.14
CA ARG A 98 10.36 6.13 -8.48
C ARG A 98 9.31 7.07 -9.05
N GLN A 99 9.65 8.30 -9.39
CA GLN A 99 8.75 9.23 -10.06
C GLN A 99 8.25 8.66 -11.39
N ARG A 100 9.15 8.12 -12.23
CA ARG A 100 8.78 7.49 -13.51
C ARG A 100 7.90 6.26 -13.32
N TYR A 101 8.18 5.45 -12.29
CA TYR A 101 7.32 4.31 -11.95
C TYR A 101 5.91 4.79 -11.58
N TRP A 102 5.80 5.72 -10.64
CA TRP A 102 4.50 6.16 -10.13
C TRP A 102 3.69 7.00 -11.12
N SER A 103 4.30 7.60 -12.14
CA SER A 103 3.56 8.28 -13.23
C SER A 103 2.86 7.30 -14.17
N GLN A 104 3.28 6.02 -14.20
CA GLN A 104 2.67 4.97 -15.01
C GLN A 104 1.62 4.15 -14.25
N VAL A 105 1.64 4.20 -12.92
CA VAL A 105 0.67 3.50 -12.08
C VAL A 105 -0.66 4.26 -12.07
N ALA A 106 -1.76 3.53 -12.22
CA ALA A 106 -3.09 4.08 -12.05
C ALA A 106 -3.31 4.41 -10.57
N LEU A 107 -3.36 5.71 -10.26
CA LEU A 107 -3.69 6.24 -8.94
C LEU A 107 -5.05 6.95 -9.02
N PRO A 108 -5.81 7.00 -7.92
CA PRO A 108 -6.98 7.87 -7.82
C PRO A 108 -6.61 9.31 -8.15
N ASP A 109 -7.50 10.05 -8.82
CA ASP A 109 -7.19 11.38 -9.36
C ASP A 109 -6.67 12.35 -8.29
N ALA A 110 -7.29 12.36 -7.10
CA ALA A 110 -6.85 13.19 -5.98
C ALA A 110 -5.40 12.86 -5.55
N LEU A 111 -5.05 11.58 -5.43
CA LEU A 111 -3.69 11.16 -5.06
C LEU A 111 -2.70 11.48 -6.19
N ARG A 112 -3.09 11.28 -7.45
CA ARG A 112 -2.27 11.64 -8.62
C ARG A 112 -1.98 13.14 -8.66
N GLU A 113 -2.97 13.97 -8.35
CA GLU A 113 -2.82 15.42 -8.32
C GLU A 113 -1.79 15.84 -7.25
N VAL A 114 -1.92 15.36 -6.02
CA VAL A 114 -0.98 15.66 -4.93
C VAL A 114 0.43 15.19 -5.29
N MET A 115 0.56 13.96 -5.79
CA MET A 115 1.85 13.40 -6.22
C MET A 115 2.51 14.27 -7.30
N THR A 116 1.75 14.72 -8.30
CA THR A 116 2.30 15.49 -9.42
C THR A 116 2.59 16.94 -9.04
N THR A 117 1.66 17.59 -8.34
CA THR A 117 1.71 19.04 -8.11
C THR A 117 2.46 19.42 -6.86
N ARG A 118 2.47 18.57 -5.83
CA ARG A 118 3.11 18.84 -4.54
C ARG A 118 4.42 18.07 -4.38
N VAL A 119 4.41 16.74 -4.56
CA VAL A 119 5.60 15.90 -4.31
C VAL A 119 6.65 16.08 -5.41
N GLN A 120 6.28 15.82 -6.67
CA GLN A 120 7.22 15.83 -7.79
C GLN A 120 7.77 17.23 -8.09
N LYS A 121 6.90 18.25 -8.17
CA LYS A 121 7.33 19.62 -8.47
C LYS A 121 8.29 20.19 -7.42
N SER A 122 7.99 19.98 -6.13
CA SER A 122 8.84 20.50 -5.05
C SER A 122 10.20 19.78 -4.99
N ALA A 123 10.24 18.46 -5.22
CA ALA A 123 11.50 17.72 -5.29
C ALA A 123 12.35 18.14 -6.51
N ALA A 124 11.74 18.31 -7.68
CA ALA A 124 12.44 18.82 -8.86
C ALA A 124 13.01 20.23 -8.61
N GLN A 125 12.25 21.09 -7.94
CA GLN A 125 12.73 22.40 -7.52
C GLN A 125 13.88 22.29 -6.50
N TYR A 126 13.77 21.39 -5.52
CA TYR A 126 14.79 21.12 -4.52
C TYR A 126 16.12 20.72 -5.18
N PHE A 127 16.11 19.68 -6.02
CA PHE A 127 17.31 19.22 -6.71
C PHE A 127 17.86 20.24 -7.70
N LYS A 128 17.01 21.07 -8.34
CA LYS A 128 17.47 22.18 -9.17
C LYS A 128 18.26 23.23 -8.38
N ILE A 129 17.79 23.61 -7.19
CA ILE A 129 18.49 24.56 -6.31
C ILE A 129 19.76 23.93 -5.73
N PHE A 130 19.66 22.68 -5.30
CA PHE A 130 20.77 21.90 -4.76
C PHE A 130 21.91 21.85 -5.77
N ASN A 131 21.67 21.31 -6.96
CA ASN A 131 22.68 21.16 -8.02
C ASN A 131 23.14 22.50 -8.64
N GLY A 132 22.35 23.56 -8.46
CA GLY A 132 22.65 24.90 -8.94
C GLY A 132 23.39 25.73 -7.90
N ALA A 133 22.65 26.65 -7.27
CA ALA A 133 23.22 27.67 -6.39
C ALA A 133 23.97 27.08 -5.19
N PHE A 134 23.47 25.98 -4.62
CA PHE A 134 24.09 25.37 -3.44
C PHE A 134 25.42 24.68 -3.80
N MET A 135 25.43 23.75 -4.76
CA MET A 135 26.68 23.09 -5.17
C MET A 135 27.71 24.08 -5.71
N ALA A 136 27.29 25.13 -6.43
CA ALA A 136 28.21 26.18 -6.87
C ALA A 136 28.90 26.92 -5.70
N ALA A 137 28.23 27.09 -4.56
CA ALA A 137 28.85 27.64 -3.35
C ALA A 137 29.82 26.64 -2.71
N ILE A 138 29.47 25.35 -2.66
CA ILE A 138 30.38 24.30 -2.16
C ILE A 138 31.64 24.21 -3.04
N ASP A 139 31.50 24.27 -4.37
CA ASP A 139 32.61 24.20 -5.32
C ASP A 139 33.56 25.40 -5.21
N LYS A 140 33.03 26.57 -4.86
CA LYS A 140 33.82 27.78 -4.56
C LYS A 140 34.42 27.77 -3.16
N THR A 141 34.21 26.69 -2.39
CA THR A 141 34.59 26.58 -0.98
C THR A 141 34.02 27.67 -0.07
N ASP A 142 32.90 28.27 -0.47
CA ASP A 142 32.24 29.36 0.25
C ASP A 142 31.17 28.81 1.21
N ALA A 143 31.60 28.45 2.41
CA ALA A 143 30.72 27.91 3.43
C ALA A 143 29.64 28.90 3.90
N GLN A 144 29.89 30.21 3.82
CA GLN A 144 28.90 31.21 4.20
C GLN A 144 27.78 31.28 3.15
N ALA A 145 28.13 31.35 1.86
CA ALA A 145 27.15 31.32 0.79
C ALA A 145 26.37 30.00 0.76
N ALA A 146 27.04 28.86 0.97
CA ALA A 146 26.36 27.57 1.03
C ALA A 146 25.34 27.50 2.18
N ARG A 147 25.72 27.98 3.38
CA ARG A 147 24.80 28.11 4.53
C ARG A 147 23.61 29.01 4.24
N GLN A 148 23.85 30.11 3.52
CA GLN A 148 22.78 31.03 3.17
C GLN A 148 21.79 30.38 2.21
N VAL A 149 22.26 29.76 1.12
CA VAL A 149 21.38 29.04 0.18
C VAL A 149 20.63 27.91 0.89
N LEU A 150 21.30 27.16 1.77
CA LEU A 150 20.67 26.08 2.52
C LEU A 150 19.50 26.58 3.38
N ARG A 151 19.71 27.64 4.17
CA ARG A 151 18.68 28.18 5.08
C ARG A 151 17.59 28.98 4.39
N GLU A 152 17.96 29.82 3.42
CA GLU A 152 17.04 30.79 2.84
C GLU A 152 16.30 30.25 1.61
N VAL A 153 16.83 29.19 0.97
CA VAL A 153 16.29 28.68 -0.30
C VAL A 153 15.96 27.19 -0.24
N LEU A 154 16.87 26.33 0.20
CA LEU A 154 16.61 24.87 0.28
C LEU A 154 15.63 24.52 1.40
N GLN A 155 15.77 25.09 2.60
CA GLN A 155 14.88 24.81 3.74
C GLN A 155 13.39 25.10 3.40
N PRO A 156 13.02 26.27 2.85
CA PRO A 156 11.62 26.51 2.47
C PRO A 156 11.08 25.51 1.45
N VAL A 157 11.89 25.13 0.45
CA VAL A 157 11.47 24.17 -0.58
C VAL A 157 11.34 22.76 -0.01
N TYR A 158 12.23 22.38 0.91
CA TYR A 158 12.12 21.14 1.68
C TYR A 158 10.82 21.08 2.48
N GLU A 159 10.43 22.15 3.17
CA GLU A 159 9.16 22.17 3.92
C GLU A 159 7.94 22.04 3.00
N VAL A 160 7.95 22.69 1.82
CA VAL A 160 6.89 22.51 0.82
C VAL A 160 6.82 21.04 0.37
N HIS A 161 7.96 20.41 0.13
CA HIS A 161 8.02 19.01 -0.25
C HIS A 161 7.53 18.08 0.86
N ARG A 162 7.99 18.30 2.10
CA ARG A 162 7.56 17.56 3.29
C ARG A 162 6.04 17.62 3.47
N MET A 163 5.44 18.80 3.35
CA MET A 163 3.99 18.96 3.42
C MET A 163 3.27 18.20 2.30
N GLY A 164 3.80 18.25 1.07
CA GLY A 164 3.26 17.48 -0.05
C GLY A 164 3.32 15.97 0.15
N VAL A 165 4.41 15.45 0.75
CA VAL A 165 4.56 14.03 1.09
C VAL A 165 3.55 13.63 2.17
N LEU A 166 3.37 14.44 3.23
CA LEU A 166 2.39 14.16 4.28
C LEU A 166 0.95 14.15 3.72
N GLU A 167 0.63 15.07 2.83
CA GLU A 167 -0.66 15.10 2.12
C GLU A 167 -0.85 13.84 1.26
N ALA A 168 0.18 13.42 0.53
CA ALA A 168 0.13 12.19 -0.29
C ALA A 168 -0.04 10.93 0.57
N VAL A 169 0.65 10.85 1.71
CA VAL A 169 0.49 9.75 2.68
C VAL A 169 -0.93 9.71 3.22
N ASN A 170 -1.51 10.85 3.58
CA ASN A 170 -2.89 10.92 4.06
C ASN A 170 -3.89 10.49 2.97
N ALA A 171 -3.74 10.99 1.75
CA ALA A 171 -4.58 10.60 0.61
C ALA A 171 -4.46 9.10 0.28
N ALA A 172 -3.25 8.54 0.37
CA ALA A 172 -3.03 7.11 0.19
C ALA A 172 -3.70 6.28 1.29
N ARG A 173 -3.64 6.71 2.56
CA ARG A 173 -4.34 6.04 3.68
C ARG A 173 -5.85 6.04 3.47
N THR A 174 -6.44 7.19 3.15
CA THR A 174 -7.87 7.29 2.86
C THR A 174 -8.29 6.39 1.69
N TYR A 175 -7.46 6.29 0.65
CA TYR A 175 -7.72 5.38 -0.46
C TYR A 175 -7.65 3.90 -0.03
N THR A 176 -6.64 3.51 0.74
CA THR A 176 -6.51 2.14 1.28
C THR A 176 -7.71 1.79 2.16
N GLU A 177 -8.13 2.67 3.06
CA GLU A 177 -9.29 2.46 3.93
C GLU A 177 -10.58 2.25 3.13
N ALA A 178 -10.80 3.07 2.08
CA ALA A 178 -11.94 2.93 1.20
C ALA A 178 -11.92 1.59 0.44
N LEU A 179 -10.75 1.17 -0.05
CA LEU A 179 -10.57 -0.11 -0.75
C LEU A 179 -10.80 -1.30 0.19
N GLU A 180 -10.28 -1.25 1.42
CA GLU A 180 -10.52 -2.28 2.43
C GLU A 180 -12.02 -2.39 2.76
N GLN A 181 -12.70 -1.26 2.90
CA GLN A 181 -14.15 -1.25 3.15
C GLN A 181 -14.92 -1.84 1.98
N GLU A 182 -14.56 -1.51 0.74
CA GLU A 182 -15.15 -2.09 -0.47
C GLU A 182 -14.95 -3.61 -0.54
N VAL A 183 -13.76 -4.10 -0.19
CA VAL A 183 -13.49 -5.55 -0.15
C VAL A 183 -14.31 -6.24 0.96
N ARG A 184 -14.43 -5.61 2.15
CA ARG A 184 -15.24 -6.15 3.26
C ARG A 184 -16.73 -6.25 2.89
N THR A 185 -17.29 -5.25 2.21
CA THR A 185 -18.71 -5.26 1.80
C THR A 185 -18.98 -6.23 0.65
N HIS A 186 -18.08 -6.33 -0.33
CA HIS A 186 -18.18 -7.34 -1.39
C HIS A 186 -18.16 -8.75 -0.81
N ARG A 187 -17.27 -9.00 0.16
CA ARG A 187 -17.18 -10.30 0.81
C ARG A 187 -18.46 -10.69 1.54
N SER A 188 -19.01 -9.81 2.38
CA SER A 188 -20.24 -10.13 3.12
C SER A 188 -21.42 -10.40 2.19
N THR A 189 -21.45 -9.72 1.04
CA THR A 189 -22.46 -9.96 -0.02
C THR A 189 -22.29 -11.34 -0.66
N LEU A 190 -21.06 -11.75 -0.97
CA LEU A 190 -20.76 -13.07 -1.53
C LEU A 190 -21.07 -14.20 -0.52
N GLU A 191 -20.76 -14.00 0.76
CA GLU A 191 -21.10 -14.95 1.82
C GLU A 191 -22.62 -15.14 1.93
N LEU A 192 -23.39 -14.05 1.90
CA LEU A 192 -24.85 -14.11 1.89
C LEU A 192 -25.38 -14.85 0.65
N GLN A 193 -24.85 -14.57 -0.53
CA GLN A 193 -25.23 -15.26 -1.77
C GLN A 193 -24.93 -16.76 -1.69
N MET A 194 -23.76 -17.15 -1.17
CA MET A 194 -23.38 -18.55 -0.99
C MET A 194 -24.30 -19.27 0.00
N VAL A 195 -24.70 -18.61 1.09
CA VAL A 195 -25.69 -19.15 2.03
C VAL A 195 -27.05 -19.34 1.35
N LEU A 196 -27.53 -18.34 0.60
CA LEU A 196 -28.81 -18.42 -0.11
C LEU A 196 -28.81 -19.54 -1.17
N ILE A 197 -27.76 -19.63 -1.99
CA ILE A 197 -27.59 -20.72 -2.97
C ILE A 197 -27.60 -22.08 -2.27
N SER A 198 -26.89 -22.19 -1.14
CA SER A 198 -26.84 -23.43 -0.36
C SER A 198 -28.22 -23.83 0.16
N LEU A 199 -29.00 -22.87 0.68
CA LEU A 199 -30.38 -23.11 1.13
C LEU A 199 -31.30 -23.55 -0.01
N VAL A 200 -31.17 -22.94 -1.20
CA VAL A 200 -31.95 -23.33 -2.40
C VAL A 200 -31.61 -24.75 -2.84
N LEU A 201 -30.33 -25.11 -2.90
CA LEU A 201 -29.89 -26.45 -3.28
C LEU A 201 -30.38 -27.51 -2.29
N LEU A 202 -30.33 -27.21 -0.98
CA LEU A 202 -30.86 -28.07 0.07
C LEU A 202 -32.38 -28.27 -0.06
N GLY A 203 -33.12 -27.18 -0.30
CA GLY A 203 -34.57 -27.22 -0.51
C GLY A 203 -34.97 -28.00 -1.76
N ALA A 204 -34.29 -27.76 -2.89
CA ALA A 204 -34.53 -28.47 -4.15
C ALA A 204 -34.19 -29.96 -4.04
N GLY A 205 -33.06 -30.31 -3.42
CA GLY A 205 -32.68 -31.70 -3.16
C GLY A 205 -33.69 -32.43 -2.27
N GLY A 206 -34.15 -31.78 -1.21
CA GLY A 206 -35.21 -32.30 -0.34
C GLY A 206 -36.53 -32.55 -1.09
N LEU A 207 -36.94 -31.63 -1.97
CA LEU A 207 -38.16 -31.75 -2.75
C LEU A 207 -38.10 -32.85 -3.82
N LEU A 208 -36.97 -32.99 -4.53
CA LEU A 208 -36.76 -34.06 -5.50
C LEU A 208 -36.81 -35.45 -4.83
N LEU A 209 -36.19 -35.57 -3.65
CA LEU A 209 -36.17 -36.84 -2.92
C LEU A 209 -37.52 -37.16 -2.28
N TYR A 210 -38.27 -36.16 -1.80
CA TYR A 210 -39.67 -36.33 -1.40
C TYR A 210 -40.53 -36.85 -2.56
N ARG A 211 -40.38 -36.28 -3.76
CA ARG A 211 -41.11 -36.74 -4.96
C ARG A 211 -40.71 -38.15 -5.41
N TRP A 212 -39.45 -38.53 -5.25
CA TRP A 212 -38.95 -39.87 -5.58
C TRP A 212 -39.41 -40.92 -4.56
N TRP A 213 -39.46 -40.58 -3.27
CA TRP A 213 -39.90 -41.49 -2.21
C TRP A 213 -41.41 -41.63 -2.10
N ARG A 214 -42.19 -40.66 -2.61
CA ARG A 214 -43.66 -40.76 -2.64
C ARG A 214 -44.05 -41.90 -3.60
N PRO A 215 -44.63 -43.01 -3.13
CA PRO A 215 -45.03 -44.09 -4.02
C PRO A 215 -46.07 -43.56 -5.02
N ARG A 216 -45.95 -43.94 -6.30
CA ARG A 216 -47.01 -43.69 -7.30
C ARG A 216 -48.25 -44.44 -6.81
N LEU A 217 -49.23 -43.72 -6.28
CA LEU A 217 -50.52 -44.30 -5.97
C LEU A 217 -51.13 -44.82 -7.28
N PRO A 218 -51.71 -46.03 -7.30
CA PRO A 218 -52.40 -46.56 -8.47
C PRO A 218 -53.61 -45.70 -8.86
#